data_AF-A0AAI9CGS8-F1
#
_entry.id   AF-A0AAI9CGS8-F1
#
_cell.length_a   1.000
_cell.length_b   1.000
_cell.length_c   1.000
_cell.angle_alpha   90.00
_cell.angle_beta   90.00
_cell.angle_gamma   90.00
#
_symmetry.space_group_name_H-M   'P 1'
#
loop_
_entity.id
_entity.type
_entity.pdbx_description
1 polymer ?
#
loop_
_entity_poly.entity_id
_entity_poly.type
_entity_poly.pdbx_seq_one_letter_code
_entity_poly.pdbx_strand_id
1 'polypeptide(L)'
;MLFPGVPQNRDAMEPKDDDPFDGRSREEQRWLDEHGYPNTAQWASYSSAPDALLEQAANNGDKLARTILDSRRLPDRAALDQMMSSAVDGNYFALQLLATHFASTGRAGNINAYAVSRVLEMRADPSAALGREIMFSAPLTIEERMQGEAEALRLNATFNQLYQGRTGNPFVPDYRPFPVDNSQGWQ
;
A
#
# COMPACT_ATOMS: atom_id res chain seq x y z
N MET A 1 24.84 1.52 -5.18
CA MET A 1 23.42 1.11 -5.34
C MET A 1 23.38 -0.40 -5.36
N LEU A 2 22.50 -1.02 -4.57
CA LEU A 2 22.43 -2.49 -4.42
C LEU A 2 21.53 -3.18 -5.46
N PHE A 3 20.72 -2.40 -6.18
CA PHE A 3 19.98 -2.83 -7.37
C PHE A 3 20.43 -1.98 -8.58
N PRO A 4 21.58 -2.31 -9.21
CA PRO A 4 22.13 -1.50 -10.30
C PRO A 4 21.22 -1.57 -11.53
N GLY A 5 20.94 -0.40 -12.13
CA GLY A 5 20.12 -0.30 -13.33
C GLY A 5 18.61 -0.40 -13.10
N VAL A 6 18.14 -0.58 -11.86
CA VAL A 6 16.71 -0.52 -11.52
C VAL A 6 16.31 0.94 -11.28
N PRO A 7 15.37 1.50 -12.09
CA PRO A 7 14.89 2.85 -11.89
C PRO A 7 14.26 3.03 -10.51
N GLN A 8 14.55 4.16 -9.87
CA GLN A 8 14.06 4.45 -8.52
C GLN A 8 12.63 4.99 -8.50
N ASN A 9 12.17 5.55 -9.61
CA ASN A 9 10.85 6.16 -9.79
C ASN A 9 10.41 6.05 -11.27
N ARG A 10 9.25 6.60 -11.59
CA ARG A 10 8.61 6.54 -12.92
C ARG A 10 8.86 7.79 -13.77
N ASP A 11 9.70 8.74 -13.35
CA ASP A 11 9.94 10.01 -14.05
C ASP A 11 10.29 9.83 -15.54
N ALA A 12 11.11 8.83 -15.85
CA ALA A 12 11.54 8.51 -17.23
C ALA A 12 10.69 7.41 -17.91
N MET A 13 9.59 6.98 -17.29
CA MET A 13 8.68 5.97 -17.83
C MET A 13 7.46 6.65 -18.44
N GLU A 14 7.04 6.25 -19.63
CA GLU A 14 5.73 6.66 -20.12
C GLU A 14 4.62 5.98 -19.30
N PRO A 15 3.47 6.64 -19.07
CA PRO A 15 2.27 5.97 -18.60
C PRO A 15 1.93 4.80 -19.53
N LYS A 16 1.84 3.60 -18.96
CA LYS A 16 1.61 2.36 -19.71
C LYS A 16 0.66 1.44 -18.94
N ASP A 17 0.00 0.58 -19.71
CA ASP A 17 -0.89 -0.46 -19.20
C ASP A 17 -0.16 -1.61 -18.47
N ASP A 18 1.18 -1.67 -18.50
CA ASP A 18 1.99 -2.71 -17.86
C ASP A 18 2.57 -2.32 -16.49
N ASP A 19 2.11 -1.20 -15.92
CA ASP A 19 2.38 -0.87 -14.52
C ASP A 19 1.54 -1.78 -13.60
N PRO A 20 2.16 -2.56 -12.69
CA PRO A 20 1.43 -3.46 -11.80
C PRO A 20 0.43 -2.75 -10.87
N PHE A 21 0.52 -1.43 -10.74
CA PHE A 21 -0.35 -0.62 -9.88
C PHE A 21 -1.14 0.45 -10.66
N ASP A 22 -1.28 0.29 -11.98
CA ASP A 22 -2.17 1.09 -12.85
C ASP A 22 -1.82 2.60 -12.93
N GLY A 23 -0.53 2.98 -13.00
CA GLY A 23 -0.11 4.38 -13.15
C GLY A 23 -0.47 5.00 -14.51
N ARG A 24 -1.76 5.32 -14.74
CA ARG A 24 -2.35 5.72 -16.04
C ARG A 24 -2.18 7.18 -16.41
N SER A 25 -1.71 8.02 -15.49
CA SER A 25 -1.39 9.43 -15.69
C SER A 25 -0.08 9.79 -15.00
N ARG A 26 0.54 10.92 -15.37
CA ARG A 26 1.80 11.37 -14.73
C ARG A 26 1.58 11.71 -13.26
N GLU A 27 0.42 12.26 -12.95
CA GLU A 27 -0.01 12.56 -11.58
C GLU A 27 -0.16 11.28 -10.76
N GLU A 28 -0.77 10.23 -11.30
CA GLU A 28 -0.86 8.94 -10.63
C GLU A 28 0.49 8.26 -10.44
N GLN A 29 1.37 8.28 -11.45
CA GLN A 29 2.71 7.72 -11.33
C GLN A 29 3.50 8.38 -10.21
N ARG A 30 3.43 9.72 -10.13
CA ARG A 30 4.06 10.49 -9.06
C ARG A 30 3.49 10.14 -7.69
N TRP A 31 2.16 10.05 -7.58
CA TRP A 31 1.48 9.65 -6.35
C TRP A 31 1.92 8.23 -5.90
N LEU A 32 1.99 7.28 -6.83
CA LEU A 32 2.46 5.91 -6.58
C LEU A 32 3.90 5.90 -6.04
N ASP A 33 4.80 6.66 -6.68
CA ASP A 33 6.19 6.78 -6.26
C ASP A 33 6.31 7.43 -4.86
N GLU A 34 5.55 8.50 -4.59
CA GLU A 34 5.53 9.20 -3.30
C GLU A 34 5.00 8.31 -2.16
N HIS A 35 4.13 7.35 -2.47
CA HIS A 35 3.52 6.43 -1.50
C HIS A 35 4.10 5.02 -1.47
N GLY A 36 5.29 4.84 -2.06
CA GLY A 36 6.10 3.64 -1.90
C GLY A 36 5.74 2.46 -2.79
N TYR A 37 4.87 2.66 -3.79
CA TYR A 37 4.51 1.62 -4.74
C TYR A 37 5.65 1.38 -5.74
N PRO A 38 6.14 0.13 -5.89
CA PRO A 38 7.22 -0.15 -6.82
C PRO A 38 6.77 0.02 -8.27
N ASN A 39 7.65 0.52 -9.14
CA ASN A 39 7.47 0.40 -10.59
C ASN A 39 7.69 -1.05 -11.05
N THR A 40 7.37 -1.35 -12.32
CA THR A 40 7.46 -2.72 -12.87
C THR A 40 8.84 -3.36 -12.68
N ALA A 41 9.92 -2.59 -12.92
CA ALA A 41 11.28 -3.09 -12.78
C ALA A 41 11.68 -3.34 -11.31
N GLN A 42 11.27 -2.42 -10.41
CA GLN A 42 11.42 -2.59 -8.97
C GLN A 42 10.66 -3.81 -8.47
N TRP A 43 9.39 -3.95 -8.85
CA TRP A 43 8.56 -5.09 -8.44
C TRP A 43 9.19 -6.41 -8.86
N ALA A 44 9.59 -6.54 -10.13
CA ALA A 44 10.24 -7.77 -10.62
C ALA A 44 11.57 -8.07 -9.89
N SER A 45 12.41 -7.05 -9.68
CA SER A 45 13.74 -7.21 -9.10
C SER A 45 13.69 -7.49 -7.60
N TYR A 46 12.90 -6.73 -6.85
CA TYR A 46 12.86 -6.80 -5.39
C TYR A 46 12.06 -8.03 -4.93
N SER A 47 10.97 -8.37 -5.62
CA SER A 47 10.15 -9.54 -5.26
C SER A 47 10.87 -10.88 -5.46
N SER A 48 11.91 -10.93 -6.30
CA SER A 48 12.75 -12.11 -6.52
C SER A 48 14.10 -12.05 -5.79
N ALA A 49 14.48 -10.90 -5.23
CA ALA A 49 15.76 -10.73 -4.53
C ALA A 49 15.87 -11.61 -3.27
N PRO A 50 17.06 -12.11 -2.91
CA PRO A 50 17.29 -12.77 -1.63
C PRO A 50 17.11 -11.81 -0.44
N ASP A 51 16.64 -12.31 0.70
CA ASP A 51 16.40 -11.50 1.91
C ASP A 51 17.66 -10.75 2.38
N ALA A 52 18.85 -11.37 2.28
CA ALA A 52 20.10 -10.71 2.65
C ALA A 52 20.41 -9.47 1.80
N LEU A 53 20.04 -9.48 0.51
CA LEU A 53 20.20 -8.33 -0.37
C LEU A 53 19.19 -7.22 -0.03
N LEU A 54 17.93 -7.60 0.23
CA LEU A 54 16.91 -6.66 0.69
C LEU A 54 17.29 -6.02 2.02
N GLU A 55 17.84 -6.80 2.96
CA GLU A 55 18.29 -6.31 4.25
C GLU A 55 19.46 -5.32 4.11
N GLN A 56 20.43 -5.63 3.25
CA GLN A 56 21.53 -4.71 2.96
C GLN A 56 21.03 -3.40 2.33
N ALA A 57 20.07 -3.47 1.40
CA ALA A 57 19.46 -2.29 0.78
C ALA A 57 18.67 -1.47 1.80
N ALA A 58 17.85 -2.13 2.60
CA ALA A 58 17.05 -1.52 3.64
C ALA A 58 17.90 -0.82 4.71
N ASN A 59 19.04 -1.41 5.09
CA ASN A 59 19.98 -0.81 6.03
C ASN A 59 20.70 0.42 5.46
N ASN A 60 20.73 0.57 4.12
CA ASN A 60 21.23 1.76 3.42
C ASN A 60 20.13 2.80 3.11
N GLY A 61 18.93 2.63 3.68
CA GLY A 61 17.83 3.59 3.55
C GLY A 61 16.84 3.30 2.40
N ASP A 62 16.96 2.16 1.72
CA ASP A 62 15.97 1.76 0.71
C ASP A 62 14.65 1.32 1.38
N LYS A 63 13.66 2.22 1.35
CA LYS A 63 12.34 2.00 1.99
C LYS A 63 11.54 0.89 1.31
N LEU A 64 11.68 0.71 -0.01
CA LEU A 64 10.98 -0.36 -0.72
C LEU A 64 11.56 -1.72 -0.32
N ALA A 65 12.89 -1.84 -0.27
CA ALA A 65 13.55 -3.05 0.20
C ALA A 65 13.13 -3.41 1.63
N ARG A 66 13.04 -2.40 2.53
CA ARG A 66 12.51 -2.59 3.88
C ARG A 66 11.09 -3.14 3.85
N THR A 67 10.20 -2.53 3.08
CA THR A 67 8.78 -2.90 3.01
C THR A 67 8.58 -4.32 2.51
N ILE A 68 9.30 -4.73 1.46
CA ILE A 68 9.22 -6.09 0.91
C ILE A 68 9.81 -7.10 1.90
N LEU A 69 10.94 -6.79 2.52
CA LEU A 69 11.55 -7.64 3.54
C LEU A 69 10.62 -7.86 4.75
N ASP A 70 10.02 -6.78 5.26
CA ASP A 70 9.09 -6.86 6.39
C ASP A 70 7.83 -7.66 6.00
N SER A 71 7.31 -7.52 4.78
CA SER A 71 6.17 -8.33 4.32
C SER A 71 6.48 -9.83 4.28
N ARG A 72 7.73 -10.21 3.97
CA ARG A 72 8.17 -11.62 3.96
C ARG A 72 8.34 -12.19 5.36
N ARG A 73 8.58 -11.32 6.35
CA ARG A 73 8.75 -11.70 7.76
C ARG A 73 7.42 -11.86 8.49
N LEU A 74 6.29 -11.47 7.89
CA LEU A 74 4.97 -11.67 8.51
C LEU A 74 4.71 -13.15 8.80
N PRO A 75 4.11 -13.50 9.97
CA PRO A 75 3.42 -12.61 10.91
C PRO A 75 4.29 -12.09 12.07
N ASP A 76 5.62 -11.96 11.89
CA ASP A 76 6.48 -11.36 12.91
C ASP A 76 5.95 -10.00 13.38
N ARG A 77 5.88 -9.82 14.71
CA ARG A 77 5.25 -8.63 15.31
C ARG A 77 6.04 -7.37 15.02
N ALA A 78 7.37 -7.43 15.02
CA ALA A 78 8.19 -6.25 14.74
C ALA A 78 8.04 -5.83 13.27
N ALA A 79 7.97 -6.79 12.35
CA ALA A 79 7.68 -6.51 10.94
C ALA A 79 6.28 -5.87 10.75
N LEU A 80 5.26 -6.41 11.39
CA LEU A 80 3.90 -5.84 11.37
C LEU A 80 3.87 -4.40 11.89
N ASP A 81 4.47 -4.16 13.07
CA ASP A 81 4.52 -2.84 13.70
C ASP A 81 5.29 -1.83 12.82
N GLN A 82 6.38 -2.27 12.17
CA GLN A 82 7.16 -1.45 11.25
C GLN A 82 6.37 -1.08 9.99
N MET A 83 5.66 -2.03 9.38
CA MET A 83 4.83 -1.78 8.20
C MET A 83 3.69 -0.81 8.53
N MET A 84 2.97 -1.02 9.63
CA MET A 84 1.93 -0.11 10.11
C MET A 84 2.49 1.28 10.41
N SER A 85 3.65 1.36 11.06
CA SER A 85 4.32 2.64 11.33
C SER A 85 4.71 3.37 10.04
N SER A 86 5.19 2.66 9.03
CA SER A 86 5.54 3.27 7.74
C SER A 86 4.31 3.76 6.98
N ALA A 87 3.18 3.06 7.12
CA ALA A 87 1.90 3.46 6.52
C ALA A 87 1.32 4.73 7.15
N VAL A 88 1.55 4.95 8.46
CA VAL A 88 1.26 6.25 9.10
C VAL A 88 2.03 7.38 8.41
N ASP A 89 3.26 7.13 7.98
CA ASP A 89 4.13 8.11 7.30
C ASP A 89 3.88 8.18 5.78
N GLY A 90 2.86 7.49 5.26
CA GLY A 90 2.45 7.57 3.85
C GLY A 90 2.94 6.44 2.95
N ASN A 91 3.58 5.38 3.48
CA ASN A 91 3.90 4.18 2.71
C ASN A 91 2.66 3.27 2.56
N TYR A 92 1.79 3.61 1.61
CA TYR A 92 0.52 2.92 1.42
C TYR A 92 0.64 1.57 0.73
N PHE A 93 1.75 1.35 0.02
CA PHE A 93 2.11 0.01 -0.46
C PHE A 93 2.23 -1.01 0.68
N ALA A 94 2.70 -0.60 1.87
CA ALA A 94 2.72 -1.47 3.05
C ALA A 94 1.31 -1.91 3.48
N LEU A 95 0.30 -1.04 3.40
CA LEU A 95 -1.10 -1.41 3.71
C LEU A 95 -1.64 -2.40 2.68
N GLN A 96 -1.31 -2.22 1.40
CA GLN A 96 -1.72 -3.17 0.36
C GLN A 96 -1.15 -4.57 0.65
N LEU A 97 0.15 -4.69 0.94
CA LEU A 97 0.78 -5.96 1.27
C LEU A 97 0.21 -6.58 2.56
N LEU A 98 -0.07 -5.77 3.59
CA LEU A 98 -0.70 -6.26 4.82
C LEU A 98 -2.12 -6.79 4.57
N ALA A 99 -2.93 -6.10 3.76
CA ALA A 99 -4.26 -6.58 3.40
C ALA A 99 -4.19 -7.93 2.66
N THR A 100 -3.28 -8.06 1.69
CA THR A 100 -3.04 -9.32 0.97
C THR A 100 -2.56 -10.43 1.90
N HIS A 101 -1.62 -10.13 2.81
CA HIS A 101 -1.16 -11.09 3.81
C HIS A 101 -2.31 -11.60 4.67
N PHE A 102 -3.10 -10.72 5.28
CA PHE A 102 -4.22 -11.14 6.10
C PHE A 102 -5.24 -11.97 5.30
N ALA A 103 -5.55 -11.58 4.06
CA ALA A 103 -6.46 -12.35 3.21
C ALA A 103 -5.92 -13.76 2.93
N SER A 104 -4.59 -13.91 2.75
CA SER A 104 -3.94 -15.21 2.52
C SER A 104 -4.01 -16.16 3.73
N THR A 105 -4.25 -15.65 4.94
CA THR A 105 -4.45 -16.48 6.14
C THR A 105 -5.85 -17.10 6.20
N GLY A 106 -6.66 -16.90 5.16
CA GLY A 106 -8.01 -17.41 5.03
C GLY A 106 -8.98 -16.69 5.95
N ARG A 107 -10.06 -17.38 6.34
CA ARG A 107 -11.19 -16.75 7.04
C ARG A 107 -10.79 -16.05 8.34
N ALA A 108 -9.76 -16.53 9.03
CA ALA A 108 -9.24 -15.93 10.26
C ALA A 108 -8.68 -14.52 10.08
N GLY A 109 -8.16 -14.20 8.89
CA GLY A 109 -7.61 -12.87 8.58
C GLY A 109 -8.55 -11.95 7.83
N ASN A 110 -9.74 -12.42 7.42
CA ASN A 110 -10.64 -11.67 6.55
C ASN A 110 -11.04 -10.29 7.13
N ILE A 111 -11.32 -10.22 8.44
CA ILE A 111 -11.67 -8.96 9.11
C ILE A 111 -10.49 -7.98 9.06
N ASN A 112 -9.27 -8.45 9.34
CA ASN A 112 -8.07 -7.62 9.30
C ASN A 112 -7.74 -7.17 7.87
N ALA A 113 -7.86 -8.06 6.89
CA ALA A 113 -7.67 -7.74 5.49
C ALA A 113 -8.65 -6.67 5.00
N TYR A 114 -9.94 -6.82 5.34
CA TYR A 114 -10.95 -5.81 5.07
C TYR A 114 -10.58 -4.48 5.73
N ALA A 115 -10.27 -4.51 7.03
CA ALA A 115 -9.99 -3.32 7.81
C ALA A 115 -8.80 -2.53 7.25
N VAL A 116 -7.68 -3.21 6.96
CA VAL A 116 -6.49 -2.60 6.38
C VAL A 116 -6.75 -2.05 4.98
N SER A 117 -7.45 -2.80 4.12
CA SER A 117 -7.86 -2.33 2.79
C SER A 117 -8.79 -1.11 2.86
N ARG A 118 -9.66 -1.04 3.87
CA ARG A 118 -10.56 0.08 4.11
C ARG A 118 -9.83 1.31 4.65
N VAL A 119 -8.80 1.12 5.48
CA VAL A 119 -7.90 2.22 5.89
C VAL A 119 -7.15 2.78 4.67
N LEU A 120 -6.63 1.92 3.79
CA LEU A 120 -6.00 2.36 2.55
C LEU A 120 -6.95 3.23 1.71
N GLU A 121 -8.20 2.80 1.57
CA GLU A 121 -9.24 3.55 0.86
C GLU A 121 -9.51 4.92 1.48
N MET A 122 -9.73 4.99 2.80
CA MET A 122 -10.06 6.23 3.50
C MET A 122 -8.91 7.25 3.52
N ARG A 123 -7.65 6.78 3.40
CA ARG A 123 -6.48 7.64 3.53
C ARG A 123 -5.91 8.09 2.19
N ALA A 124 -6.09 7.30 1.15
CA ALA A 124 -5.21 7.40 0.01
C ALA A 124 -5.81 6.89 -1.31
N ASP A 125 -6.25 5.63 -1.37
CA ASP A 125 -6.53 4.99 -2.66
C ASP A 125 -7.95 4.43 -2.73
N PRO A 126 -8.92 5.19 -3.29
CA PRO A 126 -10.28 4.71 -3.47
C PRO A 126 -10.38 3.43 -4.32
N SER A 127 -9.39 3.14 -5.18
CA SER A 127 -9.37 1.90 -5.97
C SER A 127 -9.22 0.64 -5.09
N ALA A 128 -8.73 0.79 -3.86
CA ALA A 128 -8.68 -0.28 -2.88
C ALA A 128 -10.08 -0.85 -2.57
N ALA A 129 -11.15 -0.07 -2.72
CA ALA A 129 -12.52 -0.57 -2.61
C ALA A 129 -12.88 -1.55 -3.74
N LEU A 130 -12.44 -1.26 -4.97
CA LEU A 130 -12.72 -2.06 -6.16
C LEU A 130 -12.01 -3.42 -6.09
N GLY A 131 -10.74 -3.42 -5.67
CA GLY A 131 -9.96 -4.64 -5.50
C GLY A 131 -10.34 -5.46 -4.26
N ARG A 132 -11.09 -4.88 -3.31
CA ARG A 132 -11.31 -5.49 -1.99
C ARG A 132 -11.99 -6.84 -2.05
N GLU A 133 -13.04 -6.98 -2.84
CA GLU A 133 -13.80 -8.23 -2.88
C GLU A 133 -13.02 -9.36 -3.56
N ILE A 134 -12.13 -9.02 -4.48
CA ILE A 134 -11.34 -9.97 -5.26
C ILE A 134 -10.25 -10.62 -4.41
N MET A 135 -9.80 -9.96 -3.33
CA MET A 135 -8.74 -10.51 -2.47
C MET A 135 -9.20 -11.72 -1.63
N PHE A 136 -10.51 -11.88 -1.41
CA PHE A 136 -11.04 -12.94 -0.56
C PHE A 136 -11.36 -14.20 -1.36
N SER A 137 -11.01 -15.36 -0.82
CA SER A 137 -11.33 -16.66 -1.43
C SER A 137 -12.83 -16.97 -1.48
N ALA A 138 -13.63 -16.25 -0.68
CA ALA A 138 -15.09 -16.32 -0.67
C ALA A 138 -15.64 -14.96 -0.17
N PRO A 139 -16.86 -14.57 -0.57
CA PRO A 139 -17.48 -13.34 -0.10
C PRO A 139 -17.51 -13.25 1.43
N LEU A 140 -17.30 -12.05 1.95
CA LEU A 140 -17.49 -11.77 3.38
C LEU A 140 -18.97 -11.79 3.73
N THR A 141 -19.29 -12.29 4.93
CA THR A 141 -20.65 -12.13 5.47
C THR A 141 -20.91 -10.66 5.82
N ILE A 142 -22.18 -10.30 6.00
CA ILE A 142 -22.55 -8.96 6.49
C ILE A 142 -21.88 -8.67 7.83
N GLU A 143 -21.86 -9.65 8.74
CA GLU A 143 -21.25 -9.50 10.07
C GLU A 143 -19.74 -9.22 9.97
N GLU A 144 -19.00 -9.96 9.15
CA GLU A 144 -17.57 -9.73 8.95
C GLU A 144 -17.27 -8.38 8.32
N ARG A 145 -18.11 -7.93 7.38
CA ARG A 145 -18.00 -6.59 6.79
C ARG A 145 -18.22 -5.51 7.84
N MET A 146 -19.23 -5.68 8.71
CA MET A 146 -19.50 -4.74 9.80
C MET A 146 -18.36 -4.70 10.82
N GLN A 147 -17.82 -5.86 11.20
CA GLN A 147 -16.66 -5.96 12.09
C GLN A 147 -15.42 -5.34 11.44
N GLY A 148 -15.19 -5.61 10.15
CA GLY A 148 -14.12 -5.02 9.36
C GLY A 148 -14.21 -3.50 9.27
N GLU A 149 -15.40 -2.94 9.04
CA GLU A 149 -15.62 -1.49 9.00
C GLU A 149 -15.35 -0.86 10.37
N ALA A 150 -15.85 -1.47 11.46
CA ALA A 150 -15.60 -0.99 12.81
C ALA A 150 -14.10 -0.98 13.14
N GLU A 151 -13.39 -2.05 12.77
CA GLU A 151 -11.94 -2.15 12.96
C GLU A 151 -11.17 -1.16 12.08
N ALA A 152 -11.61 -0.93 10.83
CA ALA A 152 -11.03 0.07 9.95
C ALA A 152 -11.11 1.48 10.54
N LEU A 153 -12.28 1.85 11.08
CA LEU A 153 -12.50 3.16 11.71
C LEU A 153 -11.60 3.33 12.93
N ARG A 154 -11.48 2.29 13.77
CA ARG A 154 -10.59 2.28 14.94
C ARG A 154 -9.12 2.42 14.53
N LEU A 155 -8.69 1.67 13.52
CA LEU A 155 -7.32 1.70 13.00
C LEU A 155 -7.00 3.05 12.36
N ASN A 156 -7.90 3.62 11.55
CA ASN A 156 -7.69 4.93 10.94
C ASN A 156 -7.62 6.06 11.98
N ALA A 157 -8.45 6.00 13.03
CA ALA A 157 -8.36 6.94 14.14
C ALA A 157 -7.00 6.85 14.85
N THR A 158 -6.49 5.63 15.05
CA THR A 158 -5.15 5.39 15.62
C THR A 158 -4.06 5.97 14.71
N PHE A 159 -4.17 5.78 13.39
CA PHE A 159 -3.22 6.34 12.43
C PHE A 159 -3.22 7.87 12.45
N ASN A 160 -4.39 8.50 12.53
CA ASN A 160 -4.52 9.95 12.63
C ASN A 160 -3.84 10.48 13.90
N GLN A 161 -4.04 9.82 15.04
CA GLN A 161 -3.38 10.20 16.30
C GLN A 161 -1.86 10.06 16.21
N LEU A 162 -1.36 8.95 15.65
CA LEU A 162 0.08 8.74 15.47
C LEU A 162 0.69 9.77 14.51
N TYR A 163 0.04 10.05 13.38
CA TYR A 163 0.49 11.06 12.42
C TYR A 163 0.57 12.43 13.08
N GLN A 164 -0.50 12.86 13.77
CA GLN A 164 -0.53 14.14 14.47
C GLN A 164 0.52 14.22 15.57
N GLY A 165 0.76 13.14 16.31
CA GLY A 165 1.82 13.07 17.31
C GLY A 165 3.24 13.22 16.72
N ARG A 166 3.46 12.77 15.48
CA ARG A 166 4.76 12.86 14.78
C ARG A 166 4.99 14.20 14.10
N THR A 167 3.96 14.76 13.46
CA THR A 167 4.10 15.94 12.58
C THR A 167 3.62 17.24 13.22
N GLY A 168 2.85 17.15 14.32
CA GLY A 168 2.15 18.28 14.93
C GLY A 168 0.88 18.73 14.18
N ASN A 169 0.57 18.12 13.03
CA ASN A 169 -0.54 18.51 12.17
C ASN A 169 -1.58 17.39 12.04
N PRO A 170 -2.88 17.72 11.91
CA PRO A 170 -3.87 16.71 11.57
C PRO A 170 -3.54 16.08 10.21
N PHE A 171 -3.81 14.78 10.07
CA PHE A 171 -3.68 14.11 8.79
C PHE A 171 -4.70 14.64 7.80
N VAL A 172 -4.25 14.96 6.59
CA VAL A 172 -5.10 15.30 5.45
C VAL A 172 -4.90 14.19 4.42
N PRO A 173 -5.96 13.47 4.01
CA PRO A 173 -5.86 12.47 2.95
C PRO A 173 -5.28 13.07 1.68
N ASP A 174 -4.29 12.38 1.11
CA ASP A 174 -3.73 12.69 -0.20
C ASP A 174 -4.22 11.60 -1.17
N TYR A 175 -5.37 11.86 -1.78
CA TYR A 175 -6.04 10.85 -2.59
C TYR A 175 -5.34 10.66 -3.92
N ARG A 176 -5.19 9.40 -4.32
CA ARG A 176 -4.73 9.01 -5.65
C ARG A 176 -5.56 9.75 -6.70
N PRO A 177 -4.92 10.52 -7.59
CA PRO A 177 -5.65 11.23 -8.64
C PRO A 177 -6.27 10.21 -9.59
N PHE A 178 -7.52 10.43 -10.00
CA PHE A 178 -8.14 9.64 -11.06
C PHE A 178 -8.07 10.43 -12.37
N PRO A 179 -7.77 9.79 -13.50
CA PRO A 179 -7.87 10.44 -14.79
C PRO A 179 -9.34 10.73 -15.05
N VAL A 180 -9.73 12.01 -14.93
CA VAL A 180 -11.06 12.46 -15.36
C VAL A 180 -11.01 12.55 -16.88
N ASP A 181 -11.74 11.66 -17.55
CA ASP A 181 -11.95 11.79 -18.98
C ASP A 181 -12.84 13.01 -19.26
N ASN A 182 -12.21 14.15 -19.50
CA ASN A 182 -12.88 15.39 -19.86
C ASN A 182 -13.52 15.33 -21.27
N SER A 183 -13.37 14.23 -22.03
CA SER A 183 -14.05 14.06 -23.31
C SER A 183 -15.57 13.83 -23.16
N GLN A 184 -16.05 13.52 -21.95
CA GLN A 184 -17.48 13.36 -21.66
C GLN A 184 -18.18 14.57 -21.04
N GLY A 185 -17.55 15.76 -21.07
CA GLY A 185 -18.24 17.05 -20.90
C GLY A 185 -19.28 17.10 -19.78
N TRP A 186 -18.87 16.92 -18.52
CA TRP A 186 -19.72 17.29 -17.39
C TRP A 186 -19.55 18.80 -17.15
N GLN A 187 -20.41 19.59 -17.81
CA GLN A 187 -20.71 20.98 -17.47
C GLN A 187 -21.90 21.04 -16.51
#